data_AF-A0A2G8JLK0-F1
#
_entry.id   AF-A0A2G8JLK0-F1
#
_cell.length_a   1.000
_cell.length_b   1.000
_cell.length_c   1.000
_cell.angle_alpha   90.00
_cell.angle_beta   90.00
_cell.angle_gamma   90.00
#
_symmetry.space_group_name_H-M   'P 1'
#
loop_
_entity.id
_entity.type
_entity.pdbx_description
1 polymer ?
#
loop_
_entity_poly.entity_id
_entity_poly.type
_entity_poly.pdbx_seq_one_letter_code
_entity_poly.pdbx_strand_id
1 'polypeptide(L)'
;MAESFYAVAFIAMITIACLNLTMAFKECDGYTILLQSGLSLCPLVTVEKIHIEMEPEGNEPGTISEIQLTNIFRFALRCQSVKELSFSECLLPLSPSQESINAEMISRKIKIFWQDYGYSLDLHSGDWEVDNINIIESLCSERLHIWTKDSKLQQNCTLQLLKNASNNDIPIFHLELLQSFSKANAGNIILCSGLQLSCPVSLKKLSIDTYEEGRELTETEVVGILMFAQQSQRLEELL
;
A
#
# COMPACT_ATOMS: atom_id res chain seq x y z
N MET A 1 46.58 -41.19 17.62
CA MET A 1 46.21 -41.57 16.25
C MET A 1 44.70 -41.44 16.17
N ALA A 2 44.23 -40.23 15.91
CA ALA A 2 42.84 -39.82 15.95
C ALA A 2 42.47 -39.39 14.53
N GLU A 3 42.05 -40.37 13.73
CA GLU A 3 41.54 -40.13 12.39
C GLU A 3 40.06 -40.50 12.33
N SER A 4 39.30 -39.59 11.75
CA SER A 4 38.02 -39.85 11.07
C SER A 4 36.78 -40.16 11.91
N PHE A 5 36.42 -39.24 12.81
CA PHE A 5 34.99 -38.95 13.05
C PHE A 5 34.65 -37.54 12.55
N TYR A 6 35.12 -37.18 11.36
CA TYR A 6 34.40 -36.22 10.51
C TYR A 6 33.24 -36.98 9.85
N ALA A 7 32.30 -37.42 10.68
CA ALA A 7 30.93 -37.57 10.21
C ALA A 7 30.48 -36.14 9.93
N VAL A 8 30.63 -35.73 8.67
CA VAL A 8 29.96 -34.56 8.11
C VAL A 8 28.48 -34.81 8.31
N ALA A 9 27.96 -34.36 9.44
CA ALA A 9 26.55 -34.13 9.61
C ALA A 9 26.23 -33.00 8.62
N PHE A 10 25.90 -33.40 7.38
CA PHE A 10 24.96 -32.68 6.56
C PHE A 10 23.67 -32.63 7.37
N ILE A 11 23.62 -31.74 8.37
CA ILE A 11 22.35 -31.30 8.92
C ILE A 11 21.70 -30.64 7.71
N ALA A 12 20.72 -31.32 7.12
CA ALA A 12 19.87 -30.72 6.11
C ALA A 12 19.40 -29.39 6.68
N MET A 13 19.92 -28.26 6.16
CA MET A 13 19.40 -26.96 6.53
C MET A 13 17.93 -26.98 6.12
N ILE A 14 17.05 -27.06 7.10
CA ILE A 14 15.61 -27.05 6.84
C ILE A 14 15.28 -25.64 6.35
N THR A 15 14.92 -25.56 5.09
CA THR A 15 14.41 -24.33 4.48
C THR A 15 13.04 -24.02 5.05
N ILE A 16 12.86 -22.80 5.54
CA ILE A 16 11.54 -22.30 5.94
C ILE A 16 10.97 -21.60 4.72
N ALA A 17 10.03 -22.25 4.04
CA ALA A 17 9.46 -21.70 2.81
C ALA A 17 8.80 -20.34 3.04
N CYS A 18 8.08 -20.19 4.15
CA CYS A 18 7.45 -18.92 4.53
C CYS A 18 7.35 -18.80 6.06
N LEU A 19 7.72 -17.64 6.56
CA LEU A 19 7.36 -17.15 7.89
C LEU A 19 6.18 -16.21 7.74
N ASN A 20 5.02 -16.61 8.27
CA ASN A 20 3.84 -15.77 8.28
C ASN A 20 3.61 -15.18 9.68
N LEU A 21 3.54 -13.84 9.75
CA LEU A 21 3.25 -13.07 10.96
C LEU A 21 1.80 -12.54 10.91
N THR A 22 0.82 -13.44 10.87
CA THR A 22 -0.61 -13.11 10.90
C THR A 22 -0.98 -12.41 12.20
N MET A 23 -1.25 -11.11 12.14
CA MET A 23 -1.66 -10.25 13.26
C MET A 23 -0.69 -10.30 14.45
N ALA A 24 0.55 -10.74 14.20
CA ALA A 24 1.53 -11.01 15.24
C ALA A 24 2.60 -9.92 15.30
N PHE A 25 2.79 -9.16 14.21
CA PHE A 25 3.77 -8.08 14.13
C PHE A 25 3.37 -6.92 15.05
N LYS A 26 4.34 -6.40 15.81
CA LYS A 26 4.18 -5.18 16.61
C LYS A 26 5.14 -4.08 16.18
N GLU A 27 6.44 -4.37 16.18
CA GLU A 27 7.46 -3.44 15.70
C GLU A 27 8.74 -4.19 15.30
N CYS A 28 9.60 -3.52 14.54
CA CYS A 28 10.92 -3.99 14.16
C CYS A 28 11.96 -2.90 14.40
N ASP A 29 13.11 -3.28 14.96
CA ASP A 29 14.26 -2.41 15.20
C ASP A 29 15.40 -2.59 14.16
N GLY A 30 15.18 -3.48 13.17
CA GLY A 30 16.16 -3.83 12.15
C GLY A 30 17.07 -5.01 12.51
N TYR A 31 16.96 -5.54 13.73
CA TYR A 31 17.68 -6.72 14.22
C TYR A 31 16.73 -7.82 14.63
N THR A 32 15.62 -7.47 15.27
CA THR A 32 14.58 -8.37 15.75
C THR A 32 13.19 -7.83 15.40
N ILE A 33 12.22 -8.73 15.32
CA ILE A 33 10.81 -8.37 15.27
C ILE A 33 10.24 -8.60 16.67
N LEU A 34 9.66 -7.56 17.28
CA LEU A 34 8.84 -7.71 18.48
C LEU A 34 7.43 -8.14 18.05
N LEU A 35 6.94 -9.20 18.67
CA LEU A 35 5.59 -9.69 18.46
C LEU A 35 4.59 -9.05 19.44
N GLN A 36 3.30 -9.08 19.11
CA GLN A 36 2.22 -8.62 20.00
C GLN A 36 2.24 -9.31 21.37
N SER A 37 2.72 -10.56 21.42
CA SER A 37 2.90 -11.34 22.66
C SER A 37 4.03 -10.81 23.57
N GLY A 38 4.85 -9.88 23.10
CA GLY A 38 6.06 -9.40 23.78
C GLY A 38 7.30 -10.27 23.54
N LEU A 39 7.18 -11.36 22.77
CA LEU A 39 8.33 -12.18 22.36
C LEU A 39 9.10 -11.52 21.22
N SER A 40 10.42 -11.70 21.20
CA SER A 40 11.27 -11.25 20.11
C SER A 40 11.61 -12.40 19.17
N LEU A 41 11.44 -12.17 17.87
CA LEU A 41 11.83 -13.07 16.81
C LEU A 41 13.16 -12.62 16.20
N CYS A 42 14.16 -13.50 16.27
CA CYS A 42 15.45 -13.31 15.64
C CYS A 42 15.42 -13.69 14.16
N PRO A 43 16.35 -13.16 13.32
CA PRO A 43 16.43 -13.50 11.91
C PRO A 43 16.63 -15.00 11.69
N LEU A 44 15.85 -15.58 10.78
CA LEU A 44 15.93 -17.00 10.42
C LEU A 44 16.70 -17.12 9.11
N VAL A 45 17.93 -17.63 9.15
CA VAL A 45 18.82 -17.62 7.96
C VAL A 45 18.30 -18.46 6.77
N THR A 46 17.43 -19.43 7.02
CA THR A 46 16.85 -20.32 6.01
C THR A 46 15.46 -19.91 5.52
N VAL A 47 14.91 -18.80 5.99
CA VAL A 47 13.58 -18.35 5.55
C VAL A 47 13.65 -17.74 4.14
N GLU A 48 12.77 -18.18 3.26
CA GLU A 48 12.71 -17.68 1.87
C GLU A 48 11.70 -16.54 1.70
N LYS A 49 10.61 -16.57 2.46
CA LYS A 49 9.54 -15.57 2.39
C LYS A 49 9.15 -15.10 3.77
N ILE A 50 8.92 -13.80 3.92
CA ILE A 50 8.32 -13.23 5.14
C ILE A 50 7.04 -12.53 4.71
N HIS A 51 5.93 -12.91 5.34
CA HIS A 51 4.63 -12.27 5.17
C HIS A 51 4.25 -11.59 6.48
N ILE A 52 3.87 -10.31 6.39
CA ILE A 52 3.40 -9.50 7.51
C ILE A 52 1.98 -9.06 7.19
N GLU A 53 1.05 -9.59 7.96
CA GLU A 53 -0.36 -9.22 7.92
C GLU A 53 -0.65 -8.46 9.21
N MET A 54 -1.03 -7.18 9.10
CA MET A 54 -1.29 -6.34 10.27
C MET A 54 -2.70 -6.57 10.80
N GLU A 55 -2.87 -6.36 12.10
CA GLU A 55 -4.21 -6.28 12.68
C GLU A 55 -4.80 -4.89 12.38
N PRO A 56 -6.02 -4.79 11.83
CA PRO A 56 -6.69 -3.51 11.65
C PRO A 56 -7.09 -2.90 13.00
N GLU A 57 -6.96 -1.58 13.12
CA GLU A 57 -7.38 -0.83 14.31
C GLU A 57 -8.84 -0.39 14.14
N GLY A 58 -9.77 -1.27 14.53
CA GLY A 58 -11.20 -1.04 14.32
C GLY A 58 -11.59 -1.17 12.85
N ASN A 59 -11.95 -0.06 12.21
CA ASN A 59 -12.29 -0.03 10.77
C ASN A 59 -11.14 0.52 9.90
N GLU A 60 -9.99 0.83 10.49
CA GLU A 60 -8.84 1.37 9.75
C GLU A 60 -7.75 0.29 9.58
N PRO A 61 -7.17 0.15 8.38
CA PRO A 61 -6.02 -0.73 8.18
C PRO A 61 -4.82 -0.25 9.01
N GLY A 62 -4.02 -1.20 9.51
CA GLY A 62 -2.81 -0.87 10.25
C GLY A 62 -1.83 -0.06 9.39
N THR A 63 -1.00 0.80 9.97
CA THR A 63 -0.02 1.60 9.19
C THR A 63 1.40 1.20 9.52
N ILE A 64 2.20 0.86 8.50
CA ILE A 64 3.64 0.70 8.63
C ILE A 64 4.31 2.02 8.24
N SER A 65 4.91 2.69 9.23
CA SER A 65 5.67 3.92 8.97
C SER A 65 6.92 3.64 8.14
N GLU A 66 7.49 4.67 7.51
CA GLU A 66 8.74 4.54 6.76
C GLU A 66 9.89 3.99 7.61
N ILE A 67 9.99 4.41 8.88
CA ILE A 67 10.99 3.91 9.82
C ILE A 67 10.80 2.40 10.04
N GLN A 68 9.55 1.96 10.27
CA GLN A 68 9.24 0.55 10.46
C GLN A 68 9.52 -0.26 9.18
N LEU A 69 9.11 0.22 8.01
CA LEU A 69 9.39 -0.44 6.72
C LEU A 69 10.90 -0.60 6.50
N THR A 70 11.68 0.44 6.80
CA THR A 70 13.15 0.43 6.71
C THR A 70 13.76 -0.61 7.65
N ASN A 71 13.26 -0.70 8.88
CA ASN A 71 13.72 -1.69 9.84
C ASN A 71 13.35 -3.11 9.40
N ILE A 72 12.16 -3.32 8.85
CA ILE A 72 11.75 -4.62 8.28
C ILE A 72 12.69 -5.02 7.14
N PHE A 73 13.07 -4.10 6.26
CA PHE A 73 14.06 -4.36 5.21
C PHE A 73 15.42 -4.78 5.78
N ARG A 74 15.91 -4.08 6.80
CA ARG A 74 17.16 -4.44 7.49
C ARG A 74 17.08 -5.83 8.13
N PHE A 75 15.97 -6.14 8.79
CA PHE A 75 15.72 -7.45 9.37
C PHE A 75 15.70 -8.56 8.30
N ALA A 76 15.01 -8.31 7.19
CA ALA A 76 14.92 -9.24 6.07
C ALA A 76 16.29 -9.54 5.47
N LEU A 77 17.16 -8.55 5.32
CA LEU A 77 18.53 -8.77 4.81
C LEU A 77 19.36 -9.68 5.71
N ARG A 78 19.12 -9.66 7.03
CA ARG A 78 19.74 -10.60 7.98
C ARG A 78 19.25 -12.04 7.80
N CYS A 79 18.08 -12.22 7.17
CA CYS A 79 17.59 -13.52 6.72
C CYS A 79 18.25 -13.85 5.36
N GLN A 80 19.35 -14.60 5.41
CA GLN A 80 20.23 -14.84 4.24
C GLN A 80 19.52 -15.45 3.02
N SER A 81 18.49 -16.27 3.25
CA SER A 81 17.75 -16.95 2.17
C SER A 81 16.52 -16.19 1.68
N VAL A 82 16.20 -15.01 2.25
CA VAL A 82 14.97 -14.30 1.89
C VAL A 82 15.02 -13.84 0.44
N LYS A 83 13.92 -14.08 -0.26
CA LYS A 83 13.66 -13.75 -1.66
C LYS A 83 12.42 -12.89 -1.81
N GLU A 84 11.52 -12.91 -0.81
CA GLU A 84 10.23 -12.24 -0.87
C GLU A 84 9.84 -11.64 0.48
N LEU A 85 9.38 -10.40 0.45
CA LEU A 85 8.64 -9.74 1.52
C LEU A 85 7.25 -9.41 1.02
N SER A 86 6.24 -9.61 1.84
CA SER A 86 4.87 -9.24 1.48
C SER A 86 4.11 -8.69 2.67
N PHE A 87 3.24 -7.74 2.37
CA PHE A 87 2.45 -7.00 3.34
C PHE A 87 0.97 -7.07 2.97
N SER A 88 0.11 -7.29 3.97
CA SER A 88 -1.35 -7.25 3.84
C SER A 88 -1.98 -6.61 5.08
N GLU A 89 -3.24 -6.22 4.94
CA GLU A 89 -4.06 -5.53 5.94
C GLU A 89 -3.39 -4.26 6.50
N CYS A 90 -2.60 -3.59 5.66
CA CYS A 90 -1.88 -2.39 6.08
C CYS A 90 -1.64 -1.36 4.98
N LEU A 91 -1.33 -0.14 5.44
CA LEU A 91 -0.85 0.96 4.62
C LEU A 91 0.66 1.03 4.67
N LEU A 92 1.26 1.14 3.49
CA LEU A 92 2.69 1.38 3.32
C LEU A 92 2.95 2.82 2.87
N PRO A 93 4.16 3.37 3.11
CA PRO A 93 4.57 4.63 2.52
C PRO A 93 4.56 4.52 0.99
N LEU A 94 3.98 5.52 0.31
CA LEU A 94 3.87 5.50 -1.16
C LEU A 94 5.18 5.72 -1.89
N SER A 95 6.16 6.32 -1.22
CA SER A 95 7.50 6.57 -1.75
C SER A 95 8.50 6.34 -0.61
N PRO A 96 8.82 5.07 -0.28
CA PRO A 96 9.90 4.76 0.64
C PRO A 96 11.18 5.46 0.18
N SER A 97 11.93 6.10 1.08
CA SER A 97 13.17 6.75 0.67
C SER A 97 14.14 5.73 0.06
N GLN A 98 14.86 6.18 -0.97
CA GLN A 98 15.89 5.37 -1.61
C GLN A 98 17.03 5.01 -0.62
N GLU A 99 17.20 5.80 0.44
CA GLU A 99 18.12 5.51 1.54
C GLU A 99 17.72 4.25 2.33
N SER A 100 16.41 3.95 2.39
CA SER A 100 15.89 2.73 3.00
C SER A 100 16.11 1.50 2.14
N ILE A 101 16.24 1.67 0.83
CA ILE A 101 16.44 0.57 -0.12
C ILE A 101 17.95 0.27 -0.23
N ASN A 102 18.34 -0.88 0.31
CA ASN A 102 19.74 -1.29 0.35
C ASN A 102 20.19 -1.91 -0.99
N ALA A 103 21.41 -1.59 -1.42
CA ALA A 103 22.03 -2.19 -2.62
C ALA A 103 22.06 -3.73 -2.60
N GLU A 104 22.11 -4.35 -1.41
CA GLU A 104 22.02 -5.80 -1.26
C GLU A 104 20.63 -6.35 -1.62
N MET A 105 19.55 -5.61 -1.37
CA MET A 105 18.20 -6.03 -1.76
C MET A 105 18.08 -6.11 -3.28
N ILE A 106 18.65 -5.11 -3.97
CA ILE A 106 18.72 -5.04 -5.42
C ILE A 106 19.56 -6.22 -5.96
N SER A 107 20.75 -6.45 -5.41
CA SER A 107 21.65 -7.51 -5.89
C SER A 107 21.04 -8.91 -5.70
N ARG A 108 20.31 -9.12 -4.61
CA ARG A 108 19.57 -10.35 -4.31
C ARG A 108 18.24 -10.45 -5.05
N LYS A 109 17.79 -9.38 -5.71
CA LYS A 109 16.50 -9.31 -6.42
C LYS A 109 15.33 -9.71 -5.52
N ILE A 110 15.34 -9.21 -4.28
CA ILE A 110 14.25 -9.46 -3.33
C ILE A 110 12.98 -8.84 -3.89
N LYS A 111 11.89 -9.61 -3.95
CA LYS A 111 10.58 -9.10 -4.34
C LYS A 111 9.84 -8.56 -3.11
N ILE A 112 9.16 -7.44 -3.27
CA ILE A 112 8.41 -6.80 -2.19
C ILE A 112 7.01 -6.50 -2.69
N PHE A 113 6.01 -7.07 -2.03
CA PHE A 113 4.62 -6.99 -2.45
C PHE A 113 3.75 -6.27 -1.42
N TRP A 114 2.87 -5.42 -1.91
CA TRP A 114 1.75 -4.89 -1.15
C TRP A 114 0.48 -5.56 -1.69
N GLN A 115 0.05 -6.62 -1.01
CA GLN A 115 -0.89 -7.58 -1.57
C GLN A 115 -2.27 -6.95 -1.80
N ASP A 116 -2.77 -6.18 -0.83
CA ASP A 116 -4.14 -5.63 -0.90
C ASP A 116 -4.33 -4.65 -2.05
N TYR A 117 -3.25 -4.01 -2.51
CA TYR A 117 -3.27 -3.04 -3.60
C TYR A 117 -2.76 -3.62 -4.93
N GLY A 118 -2.30 -4.87 -4.94
CA GLY A 118 -1.76 -5.51 -6.15
C GLY A 118 -0.47 -4.84 -6.65
N TYR A 119 0.35 -4.31 -5.74
CA TYR A 119 1.58 -3.60 -6.10
C TYR A 119 2.85 -4.37 -5.73
N SER A 120 3.93 -4.08 -6.46
CA SER A 120 5.29 -4.45 -6.08
C SER A 120 6.18 -3.21 -6.02
N LEU A 121 7.17 -3.21 -5.12
CA LEU A 121 8.11 -2.11 -5.01
C LEU A 121 9.23 -2.29 -6.03
N ASP A 122 9.40 -1.33 -6.94
CA ASP A 122 10.61 -1.25 -7.75
C ASP A 122 11.75 -0.72 -6.87
N LEU A 123 12.73 -1.60 -6.61
CA LEU A 123 13.89 -1.27 -5.77
C LEU A 123 14.83 -0.23 -6.40
N HIS A 124 14.71 0.06 -7.70
CA HIS A 124 15.55 1.05 -8.36
C HIS A 124 14.99 2.47 -8.26
N SER A 125 13.68 2.62 -8.45
CA SER A 125 12.97 3.91 -8.39
C SER A 125 12.47 4.25 -6.99
N GLY A 126 12.17 3.23 -6.18
CA GLY A 126 11.46 3.38 -4.91
C GLY A 126 9.95 3.58 -5.08
N ASP A 127 9.42 3.40 -6.29
CA ASP A 127 7.99 3.54 -6.58
C ASP A 127 7.26 2.19 -6.51
N TRP A 128 5.99 2.23 -6.10
CA TRP A 128 5.09 1.09 -6.19
C TRP A 128 4.51 0.97 -7.60
N GLU A 129 4.74 -0.17 -8.24
CA GLU A 129 4.26 -0.51 -9.57
C GLU A 129 3.13 -1.54 -9.53
N VAL A 130 2.27 -1.51 -10.53
CA VAL A 130 1.20 -2.51 -10.71
C VAL A 130 1.82 -3.88 -10.99
N ASP A 131 1.61 -4.83 -10.09
CA ASP A 131 2.07 -6.22 -10.21
C ASP A 131 0.91 -7.17 -10.54
N ASN A 132 -0.25 -6.96 -9.92
CA ASN A 132 -1.43 -7.79 -10.12
C ASN A 132 -2.66 -6.96 -10.52
N ILE A 133 -2.90 -6.90 -11.82
CA ILE A 133 -4.00 -6.13 -12.41
C ILE A 133 -5.38 -6.60 -11.92
N ASN A 134 -5.57 -7.90 -11.65
CA ASN A 134 -6.86 -8.44 -11.24
C ASN A 134 -7.29 -7.91 -9.86
N ILE A 135 -6.33 -7.63 -8.98
CA ILE A 135 -6.61 -7.03 -7.66
C ILE A 135 -7.12 -5.60 -7.85
N ILE A 136 -6.46 -4.82 -8.72
CA ILE A 136 -6.87 -3.45 -9.04
C ILE A 136 -8.25 -3.43 -9.69
N GLU A 137 -8.53 -4.35 -10.64
CA GLU A 137 -9.85 -4.51 -11.25
C GLU A 137 -10.93 -4.83 -10.20
N SER A 138 -10.63 -5.71 -9.25
CA SER A 138 -11.54 -6.04 -8.15
C SER A 138 -11.84 -4.81 -7.30
N LEU A 139 -10.82 -4.09 -6.84
CA LEU A 139 -10.99 -2.87 -6.05
C LEU A 139 -11.78 -1.79 -6.79
N CYS A 140 -11.48 -1.58 -8.07
CA CYS A 140 -12.14 -0.57 -8.90
C CYS A 140 -13.56 -0.95 -9.32
N SER A 141 -13.96 -2.21 -9.14
CA SER A 141 -15.34 -2.67 -9.35
C SER A 141 -16.25 -2.35 -8.17
N GLU A 142 -15.67 -2.03 -7.01
CA GLU A 142 -16.39 -1.61 -5.81
C GLU A 142 -16.56 -0.09 -5.75
N ARG A 143 -17.22 0.40 -4.69
CA ARG A 143 -17.31 1.83 -4.41
C ARG A 143 -16.08 2.27 -3.64
N LEU A 144 -15.21 3.02 -4.30
CA LEU A 144 -14.07 3.65 -3.68
C LEU A 144 -14.54 4.92 -2.97
N HIS A 145 -14.06 5.14 -1.76
CA HIS A 145 -14.36 6.35 -1.01
C HIS A 145 -13.09 7.12 -0.65
N ILE A 146 -13.23 8.43 -0.56
CA ILE A 146 -12.28 9.33 0.08
C ILE A 146 -13.08 10.07 1.15
N TRP A 147 -12.84 9.74 2.41
CA TRP A 147 -13.54 10.35 3.54
C TRP A 147 -12.66 11.38 4.24
N THR A 148 -13.24 12.48 4.72
CA THR A 148 -12.53 13.43 5.57
C THR A 148 -11.97 12.85 6.87
N LYS A 149 -12.47 11.69 7.32
CA LYS A 149 -11.96 10.99 8.50
C LYS A 149 -10.72 10.15 8.21
N ASP A 150 -10.53 9.76 6.95
CA ASP A 150 -9.37 9.01 6.53
C ASP A 150 -8.10 9.83 6.79
N SER A 151 -7.06 9.15 7.24
CA SER A 151 -5.72 9.74 7.30
C SER A 151 -5.28 10.22 5.91
N LYS A 152 -4.37 11.20 5.90
CA LYS A 152 -3.80 11.70 4.64
C LYS A 152 -3.10 10.58 3.84
N LEU A 153 -2.56 9.57 4.52
CA LEU A 153 -1.96 8.40 3.87
C LEU A 153 -3.02 7.56 3.16
N GLN A 154 -4.13 7.21 3.83
CA GLN A 154 -5.25 6.47 3.22
C GLN A 154 -5.76 7.16 1.96
N GLN A 155 -6.06 8.45 2.06
CA GLN A 155 -6.54 9.21 0.90
C GLN A 155 -5.53 9.18 -0.25
N ASN A 156 -4.24 9.35 0.05
CA ASN A 156 -3.18 9.23 -0.96
C ASN A 156 -3.10 7.83 -1.59
N CYS A 157 -3.30 6.75 -0.82
CA CYS A 157 -3.34 5.38 -1.35
C CYS A 157 -4.51 5.22 -2.33
N THR A 158 -5.69 5.76 -2.00
CA THR A 158 -6.84 5.79 -2.91
C THR A 158 -6.50 6.61 -4.17
N LEU A 159 -5.86 7.77 -4.05
CA LEU A 159 -5.43 8.58 -5.21
C LEU A 159 -4.45 7.82 -6.11
N GLN A 160 -3.50 7.07 -5.53
CA GLN A 160 -2.58 6.25 -6.31
C GLN A 160 -3.31 5.11 -7.02
N LEU A 161 -4.26 4.44 -6.35
CA LEU A 161 -5.12 3.42 -6.97
C LEU A 161 -5.87 3.96 -8.17
N LEU A 162 -6.53 5.12 -8.03
CA LEU A 162 -7.27 5.77 -9.11
C LEU A 162 -6.36 6.11 -10.30
N LYS A 163 -5.15 6.61 -10.03
CA LYS A 163 -4.15 6.93 -11.06
C LYS A 163 -3.68 5.66 -11.78
N ASN A 164 -3.36 4.60 -11.04
CA ASN A 164 -2.88 3.35 -11.60
C ASN A 164 -3.97 2.64 -12.42
N ALA A 165 -5.21 2.64 -11.94
CA ALA A 165 -6.36 2.14 -12.70
C ALA A 165 -6.53 2.89 -14.03
N SER A 166 -6.49 4.22 -13.99
CA SER A 166 -6.59 5.06 -15.19
C SER A 166 -5.46 4.78 -16.19
N ASN A 167 -4.22 4.66 -15.72
CA ASN A 167 -3.06 4.40 -16.57
C ASN A 167 -3.12 3.02 -17.26
N ASN A 168 -3.89 2.09 -16.70
CA ASN A 168 -4.09 0.74 -17.24
C ASN A 168 -5.46 0.55 -17.91
N ASP A 169 -6.18 1.65 -18.20
CA ASP A 169 -7.53 1.66 -18.80
C ASP A 169 -8.60 0.86 -18.01
N ILE A 170 -8.36 0.64 -16.72
CA ILE A 170 -9.29 -0.06 -15.82
C ILE A 170 -10.45 0.87 -15.49
N PRO A 171 -11.71 0.48 -15.75
CA PRO A 171 -12.87 1.27 -15.35
C PRO A 171 -12.95 1.41 -13.83
N ILE A 172 -13.13 2.64 -13.34
CA ILE A 172 -13.43 2.89 -11.94
C ILE A 172 -14.94 3.02 -11.81
N PHE A 173 -15.57 2.04 -11.18
CA PHE A 173 -17.03 1.92 -11.09
C PHE A 173 -17.64 3.13 -10.40
N HIS A 174 -17.13 3.52 -9.23
CA HIS A 174 -17.70 4.61 -8.45
C HIS A 174 -16.67 5.19 -7.47
N LEU A 175 -16.49 6.51 -7.50
CA LEU A 175 -15.76 7.27 -6.50
C LEU A 175 -16.73 8.13 -5.68
N GLU A 176 -16.73 7.96 -4.36
CA GLU A 176 -17.50 8.76 -3.41
C GLU A 176 -16.56 9.68 -2.61
N LEU A 177 -16.81 10.99 -2.67
CA LEU A 177 -16.17 11.97 -1.80
C LEU A 177 -17.06 12.18 -0.58
N LEU A 178 -16.79 11.42 0.49
CA LEU A 178 -17.56 11.48 1.72
C LEU A 178 -17.06 12.65 2.57
N GLN A 179 -17.82 13.75 2.61
CA GLN A 179 -17.51 14.93 3.41
C GLN A 179 -16.09 15.51 3.19
N SER A 180 -15.43 15.10 2.11
CA SER A 180 -14.01 15.34 1.85
C SER A 180 -13.79 16.42 0.82
N PHE A 181 -14.84 16.86 0.12
CA PHE A 181 -14.78 17.98 -0.81
C PHE A 181 -14.56 19.30 -0.07
N SER A 182 -13.49 20.03 -0.41
CA SER A 182 -13.24 21.38 0.08
C SER A 182 -13.60 22.44 -0.97
N LYS A 183 -13.06 22.30 -2.19
CA LYS A 183 -13.31 23.22 -3.32
C LYS A 183 -12.88 22.57 -4.63
N ALA A 184 -13.34 23.14 -5.75
CA ALA A 184 -12.83 22.79 -7.07
C ALA A 184 -12.10 24.00 -7.70
N ASN A 185 -10.94 23.75 -8.33
CA ASN A 185 -10.15 24.77 -9.00
C ASN A 185 -9.42 24.18 -10.22
N ALA A 186 -9.47 24.88 -11.36
CA ALA A 186 -8.72 24.54 -12.58
C ALA A 186 -8.86 23.05 -12.99
N GLY A 187 -10.09 22.53 -12.94
CA GLY A 187 -10.37 21.13 -13.30
C GLY A 187 -9.94 20.10 -12.25
N ASN A 188 -9.49 20.50 -11.07
CA ASN A 188 -9.15 19.58 -9.99
C ASN A 188 -10.06 19.81 -8.79
N ILE A 189 -10.30 18.76 -8.02
CA ILE A 189 -10.92 18.84 -6.70
C ILE A 189 -9.82 18.94 -5.66
N ILE A 190 -9.97 19.85 -4.71
CA ILE A 190 -9.14 19.93 -3.52
C ILE A 190 -9.93 19.32 -2.36
N LEU A 191 -9.32 18.36 -1.69
CA LEU A 191 -9.88 17.69 -0.53
C LEU A 191 -9.68 18.53 0.74
N CYS A 192 -10.48 18.30 1.78
CA CYS A 192 -10.33 18.93 3.09
C CYS A 192 -8.94 18.70 3.71
N SER A 193 -8.26 17.61 3.35
CA SER A 193 -6.87 17.31 3.74
C SER A 193 -5.81 18.16 3.01
N GLY A 194 -6.24 18.99 2.05
CA GLY A 194 -5.40 19.78 1.14
C GLY A 194 -4.81 18.97 -0.02
N LEU A 195 -5.13 17.68 -0.13
CA LEU A 195 -4.73 16.86 -1.28
C LEU A 195 -5.52 17.26 -2.53
N GLN A 196 -4.88 17.14 -3.69
CA GLN A 196 -5.50 17.41 -4.98
C GLN A 196 -5.91 16.08 -5.62
N LEU A 197 -7.19 15.99 -5.98
CA LEU A 197 -7.75 14.93 -6.80
C LEU A 197 -7.88 15.44 -8.24
N SER A 198 -7.20 14.77 -9.16
CA SER A 198 -7.42 14.91 -10.60
C SER A 198 -8.43 13.85 -11.06
N CYS A 199 -9.23 14.16 -12.08
CA CYS A 199 -10.28 13.25 -12.51
C CYS A 199 -9.68 12.03 -13.19
N PRO A 200 -9.94 10.80 -12.70
CA PRO A 200 -9.51 9.59 -13.37
C PRO A 200 -10.24 9.47 -14.72
N VAL A 201 -9.50 9.27 -15.81
CA VAL A 201 -10.08 9.27 -17.18
C VAL A 201 -11.07 8.13 -17.41
N SER A 202 -10.98 7.08 -16.59
CA SER A 202 -11.81 5.89 -16.63
C SER A 202 -12.93 5.87 -15.56
N LEU A 203 -13.18 7.00 -14.88
CA LEU A 203 -14.20 7.12 -13.83
C LEU A 203 -15.62 7.09 -14.41
N LYS A 204 -16.46 6.18 -13.91
CA LYS A 204 -17.85 6.05 -14.34
C LYS A 204 -18.84 6.85 -13.51
N LYS A 205 -18.68 6.86 -12.20
CA LYS A 205 -19.60 7.55 -11.28
C LYS A 205 -18.84 8.37 -10.27
N LEU A 206 -19.29 9.60 -10.05
CA LEU A 206 -18.80 10.47 -8.99
C LEU A 206 -19.95 10.84 -8.07
N SER A 207 -19.80 10.62 -6.76
CA SER A 207 -20.70 11.17 -5.75
C SER A 207 -19.95 12.13 -4.86
N ILE A 208 -20.56 13.27 -4.54
CA ILE A 208 -19.98 14.25 -3.61
C ILE A 208 -20.95 14.52 -2.48
N ASP A 209 -20.58 14.06 -1.28
CA ASP A 209 -21.23 14.45 -0.03
C ASP A 209 -20.43 15.58 0.62
N THR A 210 -21.12 16.65 1.00
CA THR A 210 -20.48 17.81 1.64
C THR A 210 -20.45 17.66 3.15
N TYR A 211 -19.45 18.25 3.80
CA TYR A 211 -19.26 18.15 5.26
C TYR A 211 -20.48 18.56 6.08
N GLU A 212 -21.19 19.60 5.64
CA GLU A 212 -22.40 20.12 6.28
C GLU A 212 -23.64 19.55 5.58
N GLU A 213 -24.47 18.81 6.30
CA GLU A 213 -25.74 18.31 5.78
C GLU A 213 -26.63 19.48 5.33
N GLY A 214 -27.11 19.42 4.09
CA GLY A 214 -27.93 20.49 3.51
C GLY A 214 -27.15 21.72 3.04
N ARG A 215 -25.81 21.69 3.04
CA ARG A 215 -25.00 22.75 2.44
C ARG A 215 -25.28 22.87 0.95
N GLU A 216 -25.61 24.08 0.53
CA GLU A 216 -25.71 24.41 -0.89
C GLU A 216 -24.32 24.64 -1.49
N LEU A 217 -24.03 23.95 -2.60
CA LEU A 217 -22.86 24.24 -3.42
C LEU A 217 -23.02 25.59 -4.11
N THR A 218 -21.96 26.39 -4.11
CA THR A 218 -21.93 27.63 -4.88
C THR A 218 -21.84 27.35 -6.38
N GLU A 219 -22.27 28.30 -7.21
CA GLU A 219 -22.16 28.18 -8.68
C GLU A 219 -20.72 27.89 -9.13
N THR A 220 -19.74 28.56 -8.53
CA THR A 220 -18.31 28.33 -8.81
C THR A 220 -17.87 26.90 -8.50
N GLU A 221 -18.37 26.32 -7.41
CA GLU A 221 -18.07 24.92 -7.05
C GLU A 221 -18.72 23.95 -8.01
N VAL A 222 -20.00 24.17 -8.36
CA VAL A 222 -20.71 23.35 -9.35
C VAL A 222 -19.98 23.37 -10.69
N VAL A 223 -19.60 24.56 -11.19
CA VAL A 223 -18.83 24.69 -12.43
C VAL A 223 -17.49 23.96 -12.31
N GLY A 224 -16.78 24.12 -11.19
CA GLY A 224 -15.51 23.44 -10.95
C GLY A 224 -15.63 21.90 -10.92
N ILE A 225 -16.71 21.37 -10.32
CA ILE A 225 -17.01 19.94 -10.29
C ILE A 225 -17.34 19.44 -11.70
N LEU A 226 -18.15 20.16 -12.48
CA LEU A 226 -18.44 19.81 -13.87
C LEU A 226 -17.17 19.81 -14.72
N MET A 227 -16.30 20.80 -14.52
CA MET A 227 -14.99 20.89 -15.20
C MET A 227 -14.05 19.74 -14.81
N PHE A 228 -14.13 19.26 -13.58
CA PHE A 228 -13.46 18.06 -13.12
C PHE A 228 -14.04 16.83 -13.82
N ALA A 229 -15.36 16.63 -13.73
CA ALA A 229 -16.04 15.42 -14.14
C ALA A 229 -15.95 15.17 -15.67
N GLN A 230 -16.00 16.23 -16.49
CA GLN A 230 -15.87 16.14 -17.95
C GLN A 230 -14.50 15.63 -18.44
N GLN A 231 -13.48 15.58 -17.57
CA GLN A 231 -12.18 15.03 -17.93
C GLN A 231 -12.20 13.49 -17.99
N SER A 232 -13.18 12.86 -17.35
CA SER A 232 -13.44 11.45 -17.54
C SER A 232 -14.14 11.20 -18.88
N GLN A 233 -13.60 10.26 -19.64
CA GLN A 233 -14.19 9.83 -20.93
C GLN A 233 -15.29 8.79 -20.74
N ARG A 234 -15.44 8.27 -19.51
CA ARG A 234 -16.35 7.17 -19.17
C ARG A 234 -17.42 7.59 -18.15
N LEU A 235 -17.53 8.87 -17.82
CA LEU A 235 -18.49 9.33 -16.82
C LEU A 235 -19.92 9.10 -17.31
N GLU A 236 -20.67 8.36 -16.51
CA GLU A 236 -22.08 8.00 -16.73
C GLU A 236 -22.98 8.78 -15.76
N GLU A 237 -22.54 8.98 -14.50
CA GLU A 237 -23.35 9.60 -13.45
C GLU A 237 -22.51 10.57 -12.57
N LEU A 238 -23.11 11.72 -12.24
CA LEU A 238 -22.64 12.67 -11.22
C LEU A 238 -23.78 12.87 -10.23
N LEU A 239 -23.54 12.56 -8.95
CA LEU A 239 -24.52 12.52 -7.87
C LEU A 239 -24.14 13.46 -6.72
#